data_AF-A0A2X4T626-F1
#
_entry.id   AF-A0A2X4T626-F1
#
_cell.length_a   1.000
_cell.length_b   1.000
_cell.length_c   1.000
_cell.angle_alpha   90.00
_cell.angle_beta   90.00
_cell.angle_gamma   90.00
#
_symmetry.space_group_name_H-M   'P 1'
#
loop_
_entity.id
_entity.type
_entity.pdbx_description
1 polymer ?
#
loop_
_entity_poly.entity_id
_entity_poly.type
_entity_poly.pdbx_seq_one_letter_code
_entity_poly.pdbx_strand_id
1 'polypeptide(L)'
;MLFPAFAKIQDDTEKLRVNFYKLLSVVGIINFPALLGLMVVANNFVPLVFGEKWNSIIPILQLLCVVGLLRSVGNPIGSLLMAKARVDISFKFNVFKTFLFIPAILIGGHLAGAIGVTLGFLMVQIINTILSYFVMIKPVLGSSYRQYILSLWLPFYLTLPTLAVSYGLGIVLRGHFSIGVVLVTQIAVGALALIVMIIVSRHPLVVEMKRQFCRSEKMKTLLRARLSPPIFCRMAAYVFFGLRFEVFMKLLILGNHTCGNRGDSAILRGLLDAINHFQTEAQVDVMSRYPVSSSWLLNRPVMGDPLFLQMKQHNSAAGVMGRVKKVFRRRYQHQVLLSRVTDTGKLRNIAIAQGFTDFVRLLSGYDAIIQVGGSFFVDLYGAPQFEHALCTFMAKKATVYDRPQRRAVSGGAV
;
A
#
# COMPACT_ATOMS: atom_id res chain seq x y z
N MET A 1 -0.42 1.83 3.19
CA MET A 1 -0.09 2.99 2.33
C MET A 1 0.26 4.26 3.09
N LEU A 2 -0.18 4.44 4.35
CA LEU A 2 0.06 5.68 5.11
C LEU A 2 1.42 5.75 5.82
N PHE A 3 2.06 4.59 6.03
CA PHE A 3 3.35 4.49 6.70
C PHE A 3 4.43 5.44 6.15
N PRO A 4 4.68 5.55 4.82
CA PRO A 4 5.69 6.47 4.30
C PRO A 4 5.41 7.94 4.61
N ALA A 5 4.13 8.34 4.69
CA ALA A 5 3.74 9.70 5.02
C ALA A 5 4.05 10.02 6.49
N PHE A 6 3.74 9.09 7.41
CA PHE A 6 4.08 9.24 8.82
C PHE A 6 5.59 9.13 9.08
N ALA A 7 6.29 8.25 8.38
CA ALA A 7 7.74 8.09 8.50
C ALA A 7 8.50 9.39 8.15
N LYS A 8 8.02 10.17 7.16
CA LYS A 8 8.62 11.47 6.79
C LYS A 8 8.54 12.53 7.89
N ILE A 9 7.60 12.39 8.83
CA ILE A 9 7.36 13.36 9.92
C ILE A 9 7.47 12.72 11.30
N GLN A 10 8.12 11.55 11.40
CA GLN A 10 8.16 10.73 12.62
C GLN A 10 8.85 11.42 13.81
N ASP A 11 9.77 12.34 13.52
CA ASP A 11 10.57 13.05 14.53
C ASP A 11 9.81 14.25 15.13
N ASP A 12 8.79 14.77 14.44
CA ASP A 12 7.96 15.88 14.89
C ASP A 12 6.62 15.35 15.43
N THR A 13 6.55 15.16 16.75
CA THR A 13 5.40 14.55 17.42
C THR A 13 4.12 15.41 17.29
N GLU A 14 4.24 16.74 17.32
CA GLU A 14 3.09 17.65 17.15
C GLU A 14 2.51 17.52 15.74
N LYS A 15 3.37 17.61 14.73
CA LYS A 15 2.95 17.48 13.33
C LYS A 15 2.41 16.07 13.03
N LEU A 16 3.01 15.03 13.60
CA LEU A 16 2.53 13.67 13.48
C LEU A 16 1.14 13.52 14.09
N ARG A 17 0.90 14.09 15.27
CA ARG A 17 -0.39 14.06 15.96
C ARG A 17 -1.50 14.74 15.15
N VAL A 18 -1.25 15.96 14.69
CA VAL A 18 -2.22 16.71 13.87
C VAL A 18 -2.57 15.93 12.60
N ASN A 19 -1.56 15.40 11.91
CA ASN A 19 -1.79 14.62 10.68
C ASN A 19 -2.50 13.29 10.94
N PHE A 20 -2.22 12.63 12.06
CA PHE A 20 -2.88 11.39 12.45
C PHE A 20 -4.37 11.60 12.74
N TYR A 21 -4.75 12.62 13.52
CA TYR A 21 -6.16 12.92 13.80
C TYR A 21 -6.90 13.47 12.58
N LYS A 22 -6.20 14.23 11.72
CA LYS A 22 -6.71 14.64 10.40
C LYS A 22 -7.04 13.42 9.55
N LEU A 23 -6.15 12.43 9.49
CA LEU A 23 -6.39 11.19 8.78
C LEU A 23 -7.57 10.41 9.36
N LEU A 24 -7.65 10.26 10.69
CA LEU A 24 -8.78 9.59 11.35
C LEU A 24 -10.12 10.22 10.95
N SER A 25 -10.17 11.54 10.93
CA SER A 25 -11.34 12.30 10.50
C SER A 25 -11.69 12.01 9.03
N VAL A 26 -10.70 11.99 8.12
CA VAL A 26 -10.91 11.69 6.69
C VAL A 26 -11.43 10.26 6.49
N VAL A 27 -10.83 9.28 7.15
CA VAL A 27 -11.29 7.88 7.11
C VAL A 27 -12.71 7.77 7.68
N GLY A 28 -12.99 8.49 8.76
CA GLY A 28 -14.33 8.59 9.36
C GLY A 28 -15.36 9.17 8.41
N ILE A 29 -15.05 10.26 7.70
CA ILE A 29 -15.98 10.92 6.76
C ILE A 29 -16.43 9.96 5.65
N ILE A 30 -15.59 8.99 5.27
CA ILE A 30 -15.91 7.99 4.25
C ILE A 30 -16.67 6.81 4.87
N ASN A 31 -16.19 6.28 5.99
CA ASN A 31 -16.70 5.02 6.54
C ASN A 31 -17.97 5.20 7.40
N PHE A 32 -18.12 6.33 8.08
CA PHE A 32 -19.30 6.58 8.93
C PHE A 32 -20.61 6.60 8.13
N PRO A 33 -20.72 7.34 7.02
CA PRO A 33 -21.96 7.36 6.25
C PRO A 33 -22.29 5.99 5.65
N ALA A 34 -21.28 5.26 5.18
CA ALA A 34 -21.48 3.93 4.60
C ALA A 34 -22.01 2.92 5.63
N LEU A 35 -21.39 2.85 6.80
CA LEU A 35 -21.74 1.85 7.83
C LEU A 35 -23.01 2.22 8.59
N LEU A 36 -23.18 3.49 8.97
CA LEU A 36 -24.41 3.94 9.64
C LEU A 36 -25.59 3.97 8.67
N GLY A 37 -25.37 4.33 7.40
CA GLY A 37 -26.38 4.26 6.35
C GLY A 37 -26.85 2.83 6.16
N LEU A 38 -25.93 1.87 6.02
CA LEU A 38 -26.24 0.44 5.94
C LEU A 38 -27.03 -0.06 7.16
N MET A 39 -26.67 0.37 8.36
CA MET A 39 -27.36 0.03 9.60
C MET A 39 -28.83 0.49 9.59
N VAL A 40 -29.11 1.70 9.08
CA VAL A 40 -30.47 2.26 8.98
C VAL A 40 -31.30 1.52 7.93
N VAL A 41 -30.73 1.26 6.75
CA VAL A 41 -31.45 0.60 5.66
C VAL A 41 -31.49 -0.93 5.76
N ALA A 42 -30.83 -1.53 6.76
CA ALA A 42 -30.72 -2.97 6.94
C ALA A 42 -32.05 -3.71 6.89
N ASN A 43 -33.11 -3.12 7.47
CA ASN A 43 -34.47 -3.70 7.46
C ASN A 43 -35.07 -3.86 6.06
N ASN A 44 -34.65 -3.03 5.09
CA ASN A 44 -35.10 -3.11 3.70
C ASN A 44 -34.07 -3.83 2.81
N PHE A 45 -32.78 -3.65 3.12
CA PHE A 45 -31.67 -4.25 2.40
C PHE A 45 -31.63 -5.77 2.52
N VAL A 46 -31.77 -6.31 3.74
CA VAL A 46 -31.64 -7.75 3.97
C VAL A 46 -32.74 -8.55 3.27
N PRO A 47 -34.04 -8.22 3.42
CA PRO A 47 -35.09 -8.95 2.73
C PRO A 47 -34.99 -8.82 1.20
N LEU A 48 -34.58 -7.65 0.68
CA LEU A 48 -34.47 -7.44 -0.76
C LEU A 48 -33.33 -8.25 -1.38
N VAL A 49 -32.16 -8.29 -0.74
CA VAL A 49 -30.96 -8.92 -1.30
C VAL A 49 -30.88 -10.41 -0.99
N PHE A 50 -31.23 -10.81 0.24
CA PHE A 50 -31.09 -12.18 0.71
C PHE A 50 -32.43 -12.93 0.75
N GLY A 51 -33.55 -12.22 0.85
CA GLY A 51 -34.90 -12.78 1.05
C GLY A 51 -35.35 -12.74 2.51
N GLU A 52 -36.66 -12.78 2.73
CA GLU A 52 -37.29 -12.63 4.05
C GLU A 52 -36.87 -13.71 5.07
N LYS A 53 -36.47 -14.90 4.60
CA LYS A 53 -35.96 -15.98 5.44
C LYS A 53 -34.69 -15.61 6.24
N TRP A 54 -34.01 -14.53 5.85
CA TRP A 54 -32.79 -14.03 6.50
C TRP A 54 -33.03 -12.82 7.40
N ASN A 55 -34.29 -12.48 7.71
CA ASN A 55 -34.60 -11.35 8.59
C ASN A 55 -33.91 -11.44 9.96
N SER A 56 -33.64 -12.66 10.45
CA SER A 56 -32.88 -12.89 11.69
C SER A 56 -31.44 -12.33 11.65
N ILE A 57 -30.87 -12.05 10.48
CA ILE A 57 -29.54 -11.45 10.32
C ILE A 57 -29.57 -9.92 10.46
N ILE A 58 -30.73 -9.27 10.30
CA ILE A 58 -30.85 -7.80 10.41
C ILE A 58 -30.18 -7.24 11.68
N PRO A 59 -30.50 -7.70 12.91
CA PRO A 59 -29.85 -7.20 14.12
C PRO A 59 -28.35 -7.53 14.15
N ILE A 60 -27.93 -8.67 13.61
CA ILE A 60 -26.51 -9.06 13.51
C ILE A 60 -25.76 -8.08 12.61
N LEU A 61 -26.31 -7.78 11.43
CA LEU A 61 -25.72 -6.82 10.49
C LEU A 61 -25.61 -5.44 11.11
N GLN A 62 -26.64 -4.98 11.82
CA GLN A 62 -26.62 -3.69 12.51
C GLN A 62 -25.51 -3.61 13.56
N LEU A 63 -25.38 -4.64 14.41
CA LEU A 63 -24.29 -4.71 15.38
C LEU A 63 -22.90 -4.75 14.70
N LEU A 64 -22.77 -5.50 13.61
CA LEU A 64 -21.52 -5.57 12.84
C LEU A 64 -21.18 -4.23 12.16
N CYS A 65 -22.17 -3.42 11.78
CA CYS A 65 -21.92 -2.06 11.29
C CYS A 65 -21.26 -1.20 12.37
N VAL A 66 -21.74 -1.28 13.62
CA VAL A 66 -21.13 -0.59 14.77
C VAL A 66 -19.70 -1.09 15.01
N VAL A 67 -19.47 -2.39 14.96
CA VAL A 67 -18.13 -2.97 15.07
C VAL A 67 -17.21 -2.48 13.94
N GLY A 68 -17.72 -2.41 12.71
CA GLY A 68 -17.02 -1.89 11.55
C GLY A 68 -16.58 -0.44 11.74
N LEU A 69 -17.43 0.40 12.34
CA LEU A 69 -17.14 1.81 12.62
C LEU A 69 -15.97 1.93 13.59
N LEU A 70 -16.04 1.21 14.71
CA LEU A 70 -15.00 1.19 15.73
C LEU A 70 -13.68 0.65 15.18
N ARG A 71 -13.72 -0.39 14.34
CA ARG A 71 -12.53 -0.96 13.70
C ARG A 71 -11.91 0.00 12.69
N SER A 72 -12.72 0.69 11.89
CA SER A 72 -12.26 1.69 10.92
C SER A 72 -11.38 2.77 11.57
N VAL A 73 -11.78 3.23 12.76
CA VAL A 73 -11.01 4.20 13.56
C VAL A 73 -9.68 3.61 14.04
N GLY A 74 -9.62 2.32 14.36
CA GLY A 74 -8.40 1.66 14.81
C GLY A 74 -7.37 1.39 13.70
N ASN A 75 -7.80 1.26 12.44
CA ASN A 75 -6.93 0.82 11.34
C ASN A 75 -5.67 1.68 11.13
N PRO A 76 -5.72 3.03 11.20
CA PRO A 76 -4.53 3.85 11.05
C PRO A 76 -3.47 3.70 12.15
N ILE A 77 -3.86 3.22 13.35
CA ILE A 77 -2.96 3.13 14.51
C ILE A 77 -1.77 2.22 14.22
N GLY A 78 -1.97 1.12 13.49
CA GLY A 78 -0.87 0.22 13.11
C GLY A 78 0.20 0.93 12.26
N SER A 79 -0.21 1.79 11.33
CA SER A 79 0.73 2.58 10.50
C SER A 79 1.48 3.63 11.32
N LEU A 80 0.84 4.20 12.34
CA LEU A 80 1.47 5.13 13.28
C LEU A 80 2.53 4.43 14.13
N LEU A 81 2.21 3.26 14.70
CA LEU A 81 3.15 2.50 15.53
C LEU A 81 4.36 2.01 14.73
N MET A 82 4.15 1.57 13.48
CA MET A 82 5.25 1.24 12.57
C MET A 82 6.14 2.45 12.33
N ALA A 83 5.57 3.63 12.07
CA ALA A 83 6.33 4.86 11.82
C ALA A 83 7.16 5.31 13.03
N LYS A 84 6.78 4.93 14.26
CA LYS A 84 7.53 5.26 15.48
C LYS A 84 8.39 4.12 16.00
N ALA A 85 8.56 3.04 15.22
CA ALA A 85 9.27 1.82 15.60
C ALA A 85 8.76 1.21 16.92
N ARG A 86 7.47 1.37 17.23
CA ARG A 86 6.79 0.83 18.43
C ARG A 86 5.83 -0.30 18.09
N VAL A 87 6.23 -1.18 17.17
CA VAL A 87 5.41 -2.33 16.73
C VAL A 87 5.25 -3.37 17.85
N ASP A 88 6.18 -3.40 18.80
CA ASP A 88 6.14 -4.22 20.00
C ASP A 88 4.87 -3.96 20.83
N ILE A 89 4.45 -2.69 20.96
CA ILE A 89 3.20 -2.31 21.63
C ILE A 89 2.00 -2.93 20.89
N SER A 90 1.98 -2.83 19.55
CA SER A 90 0.91 -3.42 18.76
C SER A 90 0.85 -4.94 18.89
N PHE A 91 2.01 -5.59 18.92
CA PHE A 91 2.08 -7.04 19.05
C PHE A 91 1.50 -7.50 20.39
N LYS A 92 1.96 -6.92 21.51
CA LYS A 92 1.45 -7.21 22.86
C LYS A 92 -0.05 -6.94 22.96
N PHE A 93 -0.51 -5.83 22.38
CA PHE A 93 -1.93 -5.47 22.38
C PHE A 93 -2.78 -6.46 21.57
N ASN A 94 -2.30 -6.95 20.43
CA ASN A 94 -3.00 -7.96 19.63
C ASN A 94 -3.07 -9.32 20.33
N VAL A 95 -2.01 -9.71 21.04
CA VAL A 95 -2.02 -10.93 21.87
C VAL A 95 -3.08 -10.79 22.97
N PHE A 96 -3.07 -9.70 23.73
CA PHE A 96 -4.08 -9.40 24.76
C PHE A 96 -5.51 -9.41 24.18
N LYS A 97 -5.71 -8.76 23.04
CA LYS A 97 -6.99 -8.74 22.32
C LYS A 97 -7.48 -10.14 21.95
N THR A 98 -6.57 -11.05 21.57
CA THR A 98 -6.92 -12.43 21.21
C THR A 98 -7.46 -13.19 22.42
N PHE A 99 -6.85 -13.01 23.60
CA PHE A 99 -7.31 -13.61 24.85
C PHE A 99 -8.65 -13.05 25.35
N LEU A 100 -8.98 -11.79 25.04
CA LEU A 100 -10.33 -11.24 25.28
C LEU A 100 -11.37 -11.76 24.28
N PHE A 101 -10.96 -11.90 23.01
CA PHE A 101 -11.85 -12.20 21.91
C PHE A 101 -12.36 -13.65 21.92
N ILE A 102 -11.47 -14.62 22.18
CA ILE A 102 -11.84 -16.05 22.15
C ILE A 102 -12.92 -16.37 23.19
N PRO A 103 -12.77 -16.04 24.49
CA PRO A 103 -13.80 -16.33 25.49
C PRO A 103 -15.11 -15.57 25.23
N ALA A 104 -15.03 -14.33 24.77
CA ALA A 104 -16.23 -13.53 24.49
C ALA A 104 -17.09 -14.15 23.38
N ILE A 105 -16.46 -14.73 22.35
CA ILE A 105 -17.18 -15.45 21.29
C ILE A 105 -17.74 -16.77 21.80
N LEU A 106 -16.96 -17.55 22.56
CA LEU A 106 -17.42 -18.84 23.08
C LEU A 106 -18.62 -18.66 24.02
N ILE A 107 -18.50 -17.77 25.02
CA ILE A 107 -19.56 -17.46 25.98
C ILE A 107 -20.77 -16.87 25.25
N GLY A 108 -20.55 -15.92 24.33
CA GLY A 108 -21.62 -15.33 23.53
C GLY A 108 -22.37 -16.38 22.69
N GLY A 109 -21.64 -17.30 22.06
CA GLY A 109 -22.21 -18.38 21.26
C GLY A 109 -23.08 -19.33 22.09
N HIS A 110 -22.65 -19.68 23.30
CA HIS A 110 -23.44 -20.53 24.19
C HIS A 110 -24.71 -19.84 24.72
N LEU A 111 -24.67 -18.53 24.98
CA LEU A 111 -25.82 -17.80 25.57
C LEU A 111 -26.91 -17.44 24.55
N ALA A 112 -26.54 -17.00 23.35
CA ALA A 112 -27.49 -16.46 22.37
C ALA A 112 -27.10 -16.76 20.91
N GLY A 113 -26.35 -17.82 20.67
CA GLY A 113 -25.94 -18.25 19.33
C GLY A 113 -25.23 -17.14 18.56
N ALA A 114 -25.63 -16.91 17.31
CA ALA A 114 -25.00 -15.92 16.43
C ALA A 114 -25.12 -14.47 16.93
N ILE A 115 -26.26 -14.10 17.56
CA ILE A 115 -26.44 -12.77 18.14
C ILE A 115 -25.49 -12.58 19.33
N GLY A 116 -25.39 -13.59 20.19
CA GLY A 116 -24.49 -13.55 21.35
C GLY A 116 -23.01 -13.46 20.95
N VAL A 117 -22.58 -14.20 19.91
CA VAL A 117 -21.23 -14.04 19.32
C VAL A 117 -20.99 -12.59 18.87
N THR A 118 -21.98 -12.00 18.21
CA THR A 118 -21.88 -10.64 17.66
C THR A 118 -21.84 -9.59 18.78
N LEU A 119 -22.63 -9.76 19.84
CA LEU A 119 -22.58 -8.92 21.03
C LEU A 119 -21.25 -9.04 21.77
N GLY A 120 -20.74 -10.27 21.96
CA GLY A 120 -19.42 -10.51 22.53
C GLY A 120 -18.32 -9.82 21.71
N PHE A 121 -18.39 -9.91 20.39
CA PHE A 121 -17.48 -9.19 19.50
C PHE A 121 -17.60 -7.67 19.65
N LEU A 122 -18.82 -7.12 19.70
CA LEU A 122 -19.05 -5.70 19.91
C LEU A 122 -18.45 -5.22 21.24
N MET A 123 -18.68 -5.94 22.33
CA MET A 123 -18.13 -5.60 23.65
C MET A 123 -16.60 -5.59 23.63
N VAL A 124 -15.98 -6.63 23.08
CA VAL A 124 -14.53 -6.68 22.91
C VAL A 124 -14.04 -5.53 22.04
N GLN A 125 -14.77 -5.16 20.98
CA GLN A 125 -14.38 -4.06 20.12
C GLN A 125 -14.51 -2.69 20.81
N ILE A 126 -15.52 -2.48 21.67
CA ILE A 126 -15.66 -1.27 22.50
C ILE A 126 -14.47 -1.15 23.45
N ILE A 127 -14.19 -2.20 24.22
CA ILE A 127 -13.04 -2.27 25.14
C ILE A 127 -11.74 -1.97 24.38
N ASN A 128 -11.54 -2.62 23.23
CA ASN A 128 -10.36 -2.40 22.42
C ASN A 128 -10.23 -0.96 21.93
N THR A 129 -11.33 -0.31 21.55
CA THR A 129 -11.29 1.07 21.05
C THR A 129 -10.85 2.04 22.16
N ILE A 130 -11.35 1.84 23.38
CA ILE A 130 -10.95 2.62 24.55
C ILE A 130 -9.46 2.36 24.87
N LEU A 131 -9.07 1.09 24.99
CA LEU A 131 -7.69 0.73 25.35
C LEU A 131 -6.69 1.10 24.26
N SER A 132 -7.05 1.05 22.98
CA SER A 132 -6.18 1.46 21.88
C SER A 132 -5.72 2.92 22.03
N TYR A 133 -6.60 3.80 22.51
CA TYR A 133 -6.20 5.18 22.78
C TYR A 133 -5.17 5.25 23.92
N PHE A 134 -5.45 4.62 25.06
CA PHE A 134 -4.59 4.72 26.25
C PHE A 134 -3.26 3.98 26.11
N VAL A 135 -3.25 2.82 25.45
CA VAL A 135 -2.09 1.93 25.34
C VAL A 135 -1.27 2.17 24.08
N MET A 136 -1.91 2.55 22.96
CA MET A 136 -1.20 2.68 21.67
C MET A 136 -1.01 4.13 21.25
N ILE A 137 -2.05 4.97 21.35
CA ILE A 137 -1.99 6.36 20.85
C ILE A 137 -1.29 7.28 21.85
N LYS A 138 -1.74 7.30 23.11
CA LYS A 138 -1.23 8.21 24.15
C LYS A 138 0.28 8.09 24.38
N PRO A 139 0.91 6.90 24.43
CA PRO A 139 2.35 6.79 24.64
C PRO A 139 3.19 7.29 23.47
N VAL A 140 2.62 7.36 22.26
CA VAL A 140 3.33 7.71 21.03
C VAL A 140 3.11 9.17 20.64
N LEU A 141 1.91 9.71 20.88
CA LEU A 141 1.54 11.07 20.50
C LEU A 141 1.40 12.03 21.70
N GLY A 142 1.47 11.54 22.94
CA GLY A 142 1.19 12.33 24.15
C GLY A 142 -0.31 12.49 24.45
N SER A 143 -0.63 13.16 25.57
CA SER A 143 -2.01 13.39 26.01
C SER A 143 -2.75 14.33 25.07
N SER A 144 -3.68 13.78 24.27
CA SER A 144 -4.42 14.53 23.26
C SER A 144 -5.86 14.04 23.09
N TYR A 145 -6.49 13.70 24.21
CA TYR A 145 -7.81 13.05 24.24
C TYR A 145 -8.88 13.92 23.57
N ARG A 146 -8.85 15.23 23.84
CA ARG A 146 -9.75 16.19 23.22
C ARG A 146 -9.66 16.18 21.70
N GLN A 147 -8.43 16.14 21.14
CA GLN A 147 -8.22 16.12 19.69
C GLN A 147 -8.68 14.79 19.08
N TYR A 148 -8.46 13.68 19.80
CA TYR A 148 -8.97 12.37 19.38
C TYR A 148 -10.50 12.35 19.32
N ILE A 149 -11.19 12.77 20.38
CA ILE A 149 -12.66 12.81 20.39
C ILE A 149 -13.21 13.77 19.33
N LEU A 150 -12.61 14.96 19.17
CA LEU A 150 -13.02 15.90 18.11
C LEU A 150 -12.85 15.31 16.70
N SER A 151 -11.80 14.50 16.48
CA SER A 151 -11.58 13.82 15.20
C SER A 151 -12.64 12.77 14.86
N LEU A 152 -13.27 12.17 15.88
CA LEU A 152 -14.38 11.22 15.73
C LEU A 152 -15.74 11.92 15.71
N TRP A 153 -15.87 13.04 16.41
CA TRP A 153 -17.08 13.82 16.45
C TRP A 153 -17.41 14.46 15.10
N LEU A 154 -16.40 14.95 14.38
CA LEU A 154 -16.59 15.54 13.06
C LEU A 154 -17.32 14.62 12.06
N PRO A 155 -16.82 13.41 11.76
CA PRO A 155 -17.50 12.51 10.82
C PRO A 155 -18.87 12.07 11.33
N PHE A 156 -19.04 11.88 12.64
CA PHE A 156 -20.32 11.54 13.23
C PHE A 156 -21.36 12.65 13.06
N TYR A 157 -20.98 13.89 13.35
CA TYR A 157 -21.85 15.06 13.18
C TYR A 157 -22.27 15.25 11.71
N LEU A 158 -21.36 15.03 10.76
CA LEU A 158 -21.67 15.14 9.33
C LEU A 158 -22.65 14.07 8.85
N THR A 159 -22.69 12.89 9.49
CA THR A 159 -23.57 11.80 9.09
C THR A 159 -24.92 11.83 9.78
N LEU A 160 -25.07 12.46 10.95
CA LEU A 160 -26.34 12.50 11.69
C LEU A 160 -27.55 12.95 10.85
N PRO A 161 -27.50 14.05 10.08
CA PRO A 161 -28.64 14.47 9.25
C PRO A 161 -28.99 13.45 8.16
N THR A 162 -27.96 12.79 7.60
CA THR A 162 -28.15 11.73 6.60
C THR A 162 -28.94 10.56 7.19
N LEU A 163 -28.62 10.16 8.42
CA LEU A 163 -29.32 9.09 9.14
C LEU A 163 -30.75 9.48 9.49
N ALA A 164 -30.95 10.70 10.00
CA ALA A 164 -32.26 11.19 10.38
C ALA A 164 -33.22 11.23 9.17
N VAL A 165 -32.77 11.79 8.04
CA VAL A 165 -33.58 11.87 6.82
C VAL A 165 -33.85 10.48 6.24
N SER A 166 -32.83 9.63 6.14
CA SER A 166 -32.99 8.27 5.60
C SER A 166 -33.91 7.40 6.47
N TYR A 167 -33.82 7.52 7.79
CA TYR A 167 -34.67 6.77 8.73
C TYR A 167 -36.12 7.27 8.69
N GLY A 168 -36.32 8.60 8.77
CA GLY A 168 -37.64 9.21 8.69
C GLY A 168 -38.36 8.88 7.38
N LEU A 169 -37.65 8.92 6.26
CA LEU A 169 -38.20 8.51 4.96
C LEU A 169 -38.60 7.02 4.94
N GLY A 170 -37.81 6.16 5.60
CA GLY A 170 -38.13 4.75 5.75
C GLY A 170 -39.43 4.49 6.51
N ILE A 171 -39.76 5.33 7.49
CA ILE A 171 -41.03 5.26 8.23
C ILE A 171 -42.18 5.74 7.35
N VAL A 172 -42.04 6.90 6.70
CA VAL A 172 -43.10 7.51 5.89
C VAL A 172 -43.48 6.65 4.69
N LEU A 173 -42.49 6.10 3.98
CA LEU A 173 -42.72 5.29 2.78
C LEU A 173 -43.10 3.83 3.09
N ARG A 174 -43.06 3.43 4.37
CA ARG A 174 -43.37 2.05 4.77
C ARG A 174 -44.82 1.72 4.39
N GLY A 175 -45.01 0.60 3.69
CA GLY A 175 -46.33 0.12 3.29
C GLY A 175 -46.96 0.83 2.07
N HIS A 176 -46.38 1.94 1.61
CA HIS A 176 -46.90 2.69 0.45
C HIS A 176 -46.26 2.26 -0.88
N PHE A 177 -45.00 1.80 -0.85
CA PHE A 177 -44.23 1.41 -2.03
C PHE A 177 -43.55 0.05 -1.84
N SER A 178 -43.11 -0.55 -2.95
CA SER A 178 -42.33 -1.79 -2.91
C SER A 178 -41.00 -1.58 -2.16
N ILE A 179 -40.52 -2.62 -1.49
CA ILE A 179 -39.32 -2.57 -0.64
C ILE A 179 -38.07 -2.08 -1.41
N GLY A 180 -37.97 -2.40 -2.69
CA GLY A 180 -36.90 -1.94 -3.58
C GLY A 180 -36.94 -0.44 -3.83
N VAL A 181 -38.13 0.12 -4.09
CA VAL A 181 -38.29 1.58 -4.27
C VAL A 181 -37.93 2.30 -2.98
N VAL A 182 -38.46 1.85 -1.83
CA VAL A 182 -38.14 2.45 -0.53
C VAL A 182 -36.63 2.45 -0.27
N LEU A 183 -35.96 1.32 -0.52
CA LEU A 183 -34.51 1.22 -0.33
C LEU A 183 -33.72 2.18 -1.23
N VAL A 184 -34.04 2.22 -2.52
CA VAL A 184 -33.36 3.12 -3.48
C VAL A 184 -33.57 4.58 -3.09
N THR A 185 -34.79 4.96 -2.72
CA THR A 185 -35.08 6.33 -2.27
C THR A 185 -34.35 6.67 -0.98
N GLN A 186 -34.29 5.76 0.00
CA GLN A 186 -33.51 5.97 1.23
C GLN A 186 -32.03 6.21 0.95
N ILE A 187 -31.42 5.37 0.10
CA ILE A 187 -30.00 5.50 -0.28
C ILE A 187 -29.76 6.80 -1.04
N ALA A 188 -30.61 7.13 -2.01
CA ALA A 188 -30.47 8.32 -2.84
C ALA A 188 -30.61 9.62 -2.02
N VAL A 189 -31.66 9.71 -1.19
CA VAL A 189 -31.91 10.88 -0.34
C VAL A 189 -30.84 10.98 0.76
N GLY A 190 -30.41 9.87 1.34
CA GLY A 190 -29.31 9.85 2.29
C GLY A 190 -28.00 10.32 1.68
N ALA A 191 -27.63 9.82 0.49
CA ALA A 191 -26.44 10.28 -0.23
C ALA A 191 -26.53 11.77 -0.58
N LEU A 192 -27.69 12.25 -1.01
CA LEU A 192 -27.91 13.68 -1.28
C LEU A 192 -27.75 14.53 -0.02
N ALA A 193 -28.34 14.12 1.11
CA ALA A 193 -28.19 14.80 2.39
C ALA A 193 -26.73 14.87 2.84
N LEU A 194 -25.96 13.79 2.64
CA LEU A 194 -24.53 13.78 2.93
C LEU A 194 -23.76 14.76 2.03
N ILE A 195 -24.05 14.78 0.73
CA ILE A 195 -23.42 15.71 -0.22
C ILE A 195 -23.73 17.15 0.19
N VAL A 196 -24.97 17.47 0.51
CA VAL A 196 -25.38 18.80 0.99
C VAL A 196 -24.63 19.16 2.28
N MET A 197 -24.58 18.24 3.26
CA MET A 197 -23.83 18.46 4.51
C MET A 197 -22.34 18.69 4.27
N ILE A 198 -21.73 17.94 3.35
CA ILE A 198 -20.35 18.15 2.96
C ILE A 198 -20.20 19.54 2.33
N ILE A 199 -21.05 19.94 1.39
CA ILE A 199 -21.00 21.26 0.70
C ILE A 199 -21.21 22.42 1.67
N VAL A 200 -22.17 22.34 2.58
CA VAL A 200 -22.50 23.39 3.55
C VAL A 200 -21.46 23.49 4.67
N SER A 201 -20.83 22.37 5.04
CA SER A 201 -19.86 22.37 6.13
C SER A 201 -18.66 23.29 5.85
N ARG A 202 -18.48 24.26 6.76
CA ARG A 202 -17.35 25.20 6.80
C ARG A 202 -16.18 24.68 7.64
N HIS A 203 -16.25 23.43 8.11
CA HIS A 203 -15.19 22.88 8.95
C HIS A 203 -13.86 22.88 8.18
N PRO A 204 -12.74 23.35 8.78
CA PRO A 204 -11.46 23.53 8.07
C PRO A 204 -10.99 22.30 7.31
N LEU A 205 -11.20 21.12 7.90
CA LEU A 205 -10.87 19.84 7.25
C LEU A 205 -11.68 19.59 5.98
N VAL A 206 -12.99 19.84 6.01
CA VAL A 206 -13.89 19.61 4.88
C VAL A 206 -13.58 20.60 3.76
N VAL A 207 -13.28 21.85 4.11
CA VAL A 207 -12.83 22.87 3.14
C VAL A 207 -11.52 22.46 2.48
N GLU A 208 -10.55 21.95 3.25
CA GLU A 208 -9.29 21.45 2.70
C GLU A 208 -9.50 20.25 1.76
N MET A 209 -10.37 19.30 2.14
CA MET A 209 -10.73 18.17 1.28
C MET A 209 -11.39 18.63 -0.02
N LYS A 210 -12.34 19.58 0.04
CA LYS A 210 -12.95 20.19 -1.14
C LYS A 210 -11.91 20.83 -2.05
N ARG A 211 -10.98 21.60 -1.47
CA ARG A 211 -9.91 22.28 -2.22
C ARG A 211 -9.00 21.27 -2.92
N GLN A 212 -8.61 20.19 -2.25
CA GLN A 212 -7.81 19.12 -2.85
C GLN A 212 -8.56 18.40 -3.97
N PHE A 213 -9.86 18.17 -3.78
CA PHE A 213 -10.73 17.55 -4.79
C PHE A 213 -10.89 18.46 -6.03
N CYS A 214 -11.09 19.76 -5.84
CA CYS A 214 -11.15 20.75 -6.93
C CYS A 214 -9.80 20.94 -7.64
N ARG A 215 -8.67 20.76 -6.96
CA ARG A 215 -7.33 20.85 -7.55
C ARG A 215 -6.92 19.60 -8.34
N SER A 216 -7.59 18.47 -8.15
CA SER A 216 -7.31 17.24 -8.88
C SER A 216 -7.54 17.45 -10.38
N GLU A 217 -6.51 17.24 -11.20
CA GLU A 217 -6.59 17.39 -12.67
C GLU A 217 -7.71 16.53 -13.27
N LYS A 218 -8.00 15.36 -12.70
CA LYS A 218 -9.11 14.49 -13.13
C LYS A 218 -10.48 15.18 -13.05
N MET A 219 -10.68 16.03 -12.03
CA MET A 219 -11.93 16.79 -11.86
C MET A 219 -12.00 17.96 -12.85
N LYS A 220 -10.88 18.63 -13.11
CA LYS A 220 -10.80 19.67 -14.14
C LYS A 220 -11.05 19.11 -15.54
N THR A 221 -10.68 17.85 -15.80
CA THR A 221 -11.00 17.16 -17.05
C THR A 221 -12.48 16.76 -17.11
N LEU A 222 -13.07 16.28 -16.01
CA LEU A 222 -14.51 15.95 -15.91
C LEU A 222 -15.42 17.17 -16.00
N LEU A 223 -15.04 18.30 -15.39
CA LEU A 223 -15.77 19.57 -15.47
C LEU A 223 -15.62 20.23 -16.85
N ARG A 224 -14.43 20.17 -17.47
CA ARG A 224 -14.24 20.62 -18.86
C ARG A 224 -15.02 19.78 -19.88
N ALA A 225 -15.21 18.49 -19.62
CA ALA A 225 -16.01 17.63 -20.48
C ALA A 225 -17.52 17.96 -20.49
N ARG A 226 -18.00 18.85 -19.61
CA ARG A 226 -19.42 19.24 -19.51
C ARG A 226 -19.76 20.62 -20.08
N LEU A 227 -18.78 21.38 -20.57
CA LEU A 227 -18.98 22.64 -21.30
C LEU A 227 -18.09 22.68 -22.55
N SER A 228 -18.67 22.28 -23.70
CA SER A 228 -18.41 22.69 -25.11
C SER A 228 -18.40 21.50 -26.10
N PRO A 229 -19.10 21.57 -27.26
CA PRO A 229 -18.94 20.65 -28.40
C PRO A 229 -17.93 21.25 -29.43
N PRO A 230 -17.65 20.66 -30.62
CA PRO A 230 -16.38 20.00 -30.90
C PRO A 230 -15.49 20.68 -31.97
N ILE A 231 -14.28 20.12 -32.14
CA ILE A 231 -13.36 20.18 -33.30
C ILE A 231 -12.47 21.44 -33.49
N PHE A 232 -11.20 21.14 -33.81
CA PHE A 232 -10.26 21.83 -34.72
C PHE A 232 -9.04 22.57 -34.12
N CYS A 233 -7.87 22.18 -34.65
CA CYS A 233 -6.57 22.87 -34.64
C CYS A 233 -5.83 23.01 -33.29
N ARG A 234 -4.51 22.85 -33.19
CA ARG A 234 -3.45 22.76 -34.20
C ARG A 234 -2.20 22.12 -33.59
N MET A 235 -1.51 21.38 -34.44
CA MET A 235 -0.12 20.96 -34.36
C MET A 235 0.81 22.17 -34.60
N ALA A 236 2.11 22.01 -34.25
CA ALA A 236 3.27 22.89 -34.52
C ALA A 236 3.49 24.03 -33.51
N ALA A 237 4.69 24.36 -33.04
CA ALA A 237 6.06 23.87 -33.25
C ALA A 237 6.92 24.47 -32.12
N TYR A 238 8.09 23.89 -31.82
CA TYR A 238 9.40 24.57 -31.87
C TYR A 238 10.52 23.59 -31.52
N VAL A 239 11.32 23.30 -32.54
CA VAL A 239 12.66 22.69 -32.51
C VAL A 239 13.67 23.84 -32.49
N PHE A 240 14.81 23.68 -31.81
CA PHE A 240 16.17 24.22 -32.08
C PHE A 240 17.00 23.92 -30.79
N PHE A 241 18.22 23.40 -30.75
CA PHE A 241 19.23 22.84 -31.66
C PHE A 241 20.29 22.18 -30.74
N GLY A 242 21.05 21.18 -31.20
CA GLY A 242 22.28 20.78 -30.49
C GLY A 242 22.68 19.32 -30.67
N LEU A 243 23.57 19.09 -31.64
CA LEU A 243 24.39 17.90 -31.89
C LEU A 243 24.32 16.78 -30.82
N ARG A 244 23.77 15.62 -31.20
CA ARG A 244 24.04 14.36 -30.49
C ARG A 244 24.80 13.42 -31.42
N PHE A 245 26.00 13.04 -30.99
CA PHE A 245 26.67 11.85 -31.46
C PHE A 245 25.71 10.66 -31.32
N GLU A 246 25.41 9.97 -32.42
CA GLU A 246 24.72 8.68 -32.41
C GLU A 246 25.65 7.64 -31.79
N VAL A 247 25.52 7.45 -30.48
CA VAL A 247 26.00 6.24 -29.82
C VAL A 247 24.75 5.45 -29.45
N PHE A 248 24.49 4.36 -30.18
CA PHE A 248 23.46 3.39 -29.83
C PHE A 248 23.73 2.89 -28.41
N MET A 249 22.88 3.31 -27.45
CA MET A 249 23.07 2.99 -26.04
C MET A 249 22.19 1.81 -25.66
N LYS A 250 22.80 0.72 -25.24
CA LYS A 250 22.13 -0.49 -24.78
C LYS A 250 22.13 -0.54 -23.26
N LEU A 251 20.94 -0.39 -22.68
CA LEU A 251 20.73 -0.31 -21.23
C LEU A 251 20.10 -1.61 -20.71
N LEU A 252 20.59 -2.11 -19.57
CA LEU A 252 19.95 -3.19 -18.84
C LEU A 252 19.33 -2.66 -17.55
N ILE A 253 18.03 -2.84 -17.39
CA ILE A 253 17.35 -2.63 -16.12
C ILE A 253 17.23 -3.96 -15.38
N LEU A 254 17.90 -4.06 -14.25
CA LEU A 254 17.98 -5.24 -13.42
C LEU A 254 17.05 -5.07 -12.21
N GLY A 255 15.96 -5.86 -12.16
CA GLY A 255 14.95 -5.82 -11.10
C GLY A 255 14.80 -7.16 -10.38
N ASN A 256 14.80 -7.17 -9.04
CA ASN A 256 14.77 -8.43 -8.27
C ASN A 256 13.36 -9.05 -8.19
N HIS A 257 12.47 -8.48 -7.37
CA HIS A 257 11.00 -8.71 -7.38
C HIS A 257 10.24 -7.52 -7.98
N THR A 258 10.95 -6.43 -8.25
CA THR A 258 10.40 -5.11 -8.58
C THR A 258 9.59 -5.05 -9.87
N CYS A 259 9.64 -6.10 -10.68
CA CYS A 259 8.84 -6.17 -11.90
C CYS A 259 7.55 -7.01 -11.72
N GLY A 260 7.41 -7.76 -10.62
CA GLY A 260 6.29 -8.69 -10.39
C GLY A 260 5.15 -8.15 -9.52
N ASN A 261 5.30 -6.97 -8.92
CA ASN A 261 4.29 -6.31 -8.08
C ASN A 261 3.74 -5.06 -8.77
N ARG A 262 2.45 -4.76 -8.62
CA ARG A 262 1.77 -3.63 -9.30
C ARG A 262 2.40 -2.26 -8.98
N GLY A 263 2.84 -2.06 -7.73
CA GLY A 263 3.45 -0.80 -7.30
C GLY A 263 4.82 -0.55 -7.93
N ASP A 264 5.71 -1.54 -7.82
CA ASP A 264 7.07 -1.44 -8.37
C ASP A 264 7.06 -1.41 -9.91
N SER A 265 6.10 -2.11 -10.53
CA SER A 265 5.88 -2.06 -11.99
C SER A 265 5.46 -0.67 -12.47
N ALA A 266 4.69 0.08 -11.67
CA ALA A 266 4.29 1.44 -12.02
C ALA A 266 5.49 2.41 -12.00
N ILE A 267 6.41 2.24 -11.03
CA ILE A 267 7.66 3.01 -10.96
C ILE A 267 8.54 2.67 -12.17
N LEU A 268 8.70 1.37 -12.46
CA LEU A 268 9.51 0.91 -13.59
C LEU A 268 8.94 1.36 -14.94
N ARG A 269 7.61 1.36 -15.13
CA ARG A 269 6.97 1.96 -16.31
C ARG A 269 7.30 3.44 -16.43
N GLY A 270 7.18 4.21 -15.34
CA GLY A 270 7.52 5.63 -15.35
C GLY A 270 8.99 5.88 -15.70
N LEU A 271 9.91 5.04 -15.21
CA LEU A 271 11.33 5.11 -15.57
C LEU A 271 11.55 4.78 -17.05
N LEU A 272 10.92 3.73 -17.57
CA LEU A 272 11.00 3.35 -18.98
C LEU A 272 10.43 4.44 -19.89
N ASP A 273 9.29 5.02 -19.54
CA ASP A 273 8.67 6.12 -20.28
C ASP A 273 9.57 7.36 -20.29
N ALA A 274 10.22 7.67 -19.15
CA ALA A 274 11.19 8.76 -19.08
C ALA A 274 12.42 8.50 -19.96
N ILE A 275 13.00 7.29 -19.92
CA ILE A 275 14.15 6.94 -20.77
C ILE A 275 13.79 7.05 -22.24
N ASN A 276 12.64 6.48 -22.66
CA ASN A 276 12.17 6.56 -24.03
C ASN A 276 11.87 8.00 -24.48
N HIS A 277 11.42 8.86 -23.55
CA HIS A 277 11.16 10.27 -23.83
C HIS A 277 12.44 11.08 -24.04
N PHE A 278 13.48 10.86 -23.23
CA PHE A 278 14.75 11.59 -23.33
C PHE A 278 15.74 11.00 -24.35
N GLN A 279 15.59 9.72 -24.68
CA GLN A 279 16.46 9.01 -25.62
C GLN A 279 15.68 7.90 -26.35
N THR A 280 15.05 8.30 -27.46
CA THR A 280 14.12 7.46 -28.23
C THR A 280 14.79 6.25 -28.91
N GLU A 281 16.11 6.29 -29.09
CA GLU A 281 16.90 5.24 -29.73
C GLU A 281 17.61 4.30 -28.73
N ALA A 282 17.42 4.48 -27.42
CA ALA A 282 18.03 3.61 -26.42
C ALA A 282 17.37 2.22 -26.43
N GLN A 283 18.15 1.16 -26.63
CA GLN A 283 17.67 -0.20 -26.47
C GLN A 283 17.70 -0.57 -24.99
N VAL A 284 16.53 -0.63 -24.36
CA VAL A 284 16.40 -0.95 -22.92
C VAL A 284 15.89 -2.37 -22.73
N ASP A 285 16.69 -3.26 -22.17
CA ASP A 285 16.27 -4.60 -21.77
C ASP A 285 15.92 -4.64 -20.27
N VAL A 286 14.94 -5.46 -19.89
CA VAL A 286 14.51 -5.62 -18.49
C VAL A 286 14.70 -7.06 -18.05
N MET A 287 15.34 -7.27 -16.90
CA MET A 287 15.57 -8.58 -16.30
C MET A 287 14.84 -8.71 -14.95
N SER A 288 14.18 -9.85 -14.74
CA SER A 288 13.47 -10.15 -13.49
C SER A 288 13.52 -11.63 -13.10
N ARG A 289 13.41 -11.92 -11.79
CA ARG A 289 13.17 -13.29 -11.28
C ARG A 289 11.80 -13.85 -11.66
N TYR A 290 10.84 -12.99 -12.00
CA TYR A 290 9.46 -13.36 -12.35
C TYR A 290 9.09 -12.84 -13.75
N PRO A 291 9.72 -13.35 -14.82
CA PRO A 291 9.62 -12.74 -16.15
C PRO A 291 8.19 -12.76 -16.70
N VAL A 292 7.42 -13.81 -16.44
CA VAL A 292 6.03 -13.94 -16.95
C VAL A 292 5.11 -12.89 -16.32
N SER A 293 5.03 -12.82 -14.99
CA SER A 293 4.15 -11.81 -14.35
C SER A 293 4.62 -10.39 -14.66
N SER A 294 5.93 -10.19 -14.77
CA SER A 294 6.53 -8.91 -15.10
C SER A 294 6.24 -8.46 -16.53
N SER A 295 6.22 -9.38 -17.50
CA SER A 295 5.90 -9.04 -18.89
C SER A 295 4.46 -8.58 -19.04
N TRP A 296 3.50 -9.23 -18.37
CA TRP A 296 2.10 -8.79 -18.28
C TRP A 296 1.98 -7.42 -17.60
N LEU A 297 2.72 -7.20 -16.51
CA LEU A 297 2.69 -5.94 -15.77
C LEU A 297 3.46 -4.81 -16.43
N LEU A 298 4.37 -5.05 -17.35
CA LEU A 298 5.10 -4.00 -18.08
C LEU A 298 4.65 -3.87 -19.55
N ASN A 299 3.79 -4.79 -20.00
CA ASN A 299 3.35 -4.92 -21.39
C ASN A 299 4.52 -5.01 -22.39
N ARG A 300 5.57 -5.76 -22.03
CA ARG A 300 6.81 -5.92 -22.81
C ARG A 300 7.54 -7.22 -22.46
N PRO A 301 8.42 -7.74 -23.33
CA PRO A 301 9.25 -8.88 -22.97
C PRO A 301 10.17 -8.54 -21.79
N VAL A 302 10.29 -9.49 -20.85
CA VAL A 302 11.17 -9.40 -19.67
C VAL A 302 12.01 -10.67 -19.61
N MET A 303 13.32 -10.52 -19.50
CA MET A 303 14.26 -11.62 -19.40
C MET A 303 14.23 -12.25 -18.01
N GLY A 304 14.38 -13.57 -17.95
CA GLY A 304 14.57 -14.28 -16.68
C GLY A 304 15.96 -14.04 -16.10
N ASP A 305 16.05 -13.87 -14.79
CA ASP A 305 17.32 -13.79 -14.07
C ASP A 305 18.07 -15.14 -14.09
N PRO A 306 19.21 -15.26 -14.81
CA PRO A 306 19.94 -16.52 -14.96
C PRO A 306 20.58 -16.99 -13.65
N LEU A 307 21.04 -16.07 -12.79
CA LEU A 307 21.61 -16.41 -11.48
C LEU A 307 20.54 -17.00 -10.56
N PHE A 308 19.32 -16.45 -10.59
CA PHE A 308 18.20 -17.00 -9.85
C PHE A 308 17.75 -18.38 -10.36
N LEU A 309 17.68 -18.57 -11.69
CA LEU A 309 17.34 -19.86 -12.30
C LEU A 309 18.35 -20.94 -11.91
N GLN A 310 19.64 -20.62 -11.96
CA GLN A 310 20.71 -21.52 -11.54
C GLN A 310 20.64 -21.83 -10.04
N MET A 311 20.36 -20.82 -9.20
CA MET A 311 20.13 -21.02 -7.76
C MET A 311 18.95 -21.97 -7.50
N LYS A 312 17.85 -21.84 -8.25
CA LYS A 312 16.67 -22.70 -8.12
C LYS A 312 16.99 -24.15 -8.49
N GLN A 313 17.70 -24.38 -9.58
CA GLN A 313 18.14 -25.72 -10.00
C GLN A 313 19.04 -26.39 -8.95
N HIS A 314 20.01 -25.66 -8.40
CA HIS A 314 20.89 -26.18 -7.35
C HIS A 314 20.20 -26.38 -5.99
N ASN A 315 19.09 -25.69 -5.72
CA ASN A 315 18.33 -25.91 -4.49
C ASN A 315 17.59 -27.25 -4.49
N SER A 316 17.31 -27.81 -5.66
CA SER A 316 16.64 -29.09 -5.87
C SER A 316 17.60 -30.30 -5.89
N ALA A 317 18.90 -30.10 -5.68
CA ALA A 317 19.89 -31.18 -5.69
C ALA A 317 19.67 -32.16 -4.51
N ALA A 318 19.40 -33.42 -4.83
CA ALA A 318 19.23 -34.50 -3.85
C ALA A 318 20.59 -34.98 -3.28
N GLY A 319 20.59 -35.39 -2.01
CA GLY A 319 21.76 -35.98 -1.33
C GLY A 319 22.45 -35.10 -0.27
N VAL A 320 23.15 -35.74 0.67
CA VAL A 320 23.83 -35.09 1.81
C VAL A 320 25.02 -34.23 1.33
N MET A 321 25.81 -34.74 0.38
CA MET A 321 26.94 -34.02 -0.22
C MET A 321 26.49 -32.75 -0.98
N GLY A 322 25.32 -32.80 -1.63
CA GLY A 322 24.71 -31.63 -2.28
C GLY A 322 24.28 -30.54 -1.28
N ARG A 323 23.78 -30.95 -0.11
CA ARG A 323 23.42 -30.03 1.00
C ARG A 323 24.65 -29.33 1.58
N VAL A 324 25.76 -30.06 1.78
CA VAL A 324 27.01 -29.47 2.32
C VAL A 324 27.61 -28.47 1.32
N LYS A 325 27.76 -28.85 0.04
CA LYS A 325 28.24 -27.94 -1.02
C LYS A 325 27.36 -26.68 -1.14
N LYS A 326 26.05 -26.82 -0.98
CA LYS A 326 25.09 -25.70 -0.98
C LYS A 326 25.34 -24.71 0.17
N VAL A 327 25.60 -25.20 1.38
CA VAL A 327 25.86 -24.36 2.56
C VAL A 327 27.17 -23.61 2.39
N PHE A 328 28.26 -24.30 2.03
CA PHE A 328 29.56 -23.67 1.80
C PHE A 328 29.50 -22.63 0.68
N ARG A 329 28.84 -22.96 -0.43
CA ARG A 329 28.69 -22.03 -1.55
C ARG A 329 27.93 -20.76 -1.14
N ARG A 330 26.76 -20.87 -0.50
CA ARG A 330 26.01 -19.70 -0.03
C ARG A 330 26.78 -18.85 0.99
N ARG A 331 27.60 -19.49 1.83
CA ARG A 331 28.37 -18.81 2.88
C ARG A 331 29.57 -18.04 2.34
N TYR A 332 30.30 -18.57 1.35
CA TYR A 332 31.59 -18.03 0.92
C TYR A 332 31.59 -17.40 -0.48
N GLN A 333 30.57 -17.64 -1.30
CA GLN A 333 30.55 -17.20 -2.70
C GLN A 333 30.61 -15.67 -2.88
N HIS A 334 29.87 -14.90 -2.07
CA HIS A 334 29.94 -13.45 -2.10
C HIS A 334 31.34 -12.92 -1.71
N GLN A 335 32.05 -13.61 -0.81
CA GLN A 335 33.42 -13.24 -0.42
C GLN A 335 34.43 -13.51 -1.54
N VAL A 336 34.25 -14.62 -2.28
CA VAL A 336 35.06 -14.92 -3.48
C VAL A 336 34.83 -13.85 -4.55
N LEU A 337 33.57 -13.49 -4.85
CA LEU A 337 33.25 -12.44 -5.81
C LEU A 337 33.81 -11.09 -5.37
N LEU A 338 33.66 -10.71 -4.10
CA LEU A 338 34.19 -9.47 -3.56
C LEU A 338 35.72 -9.42 -3.69
N SER A 339 36.44 -10.48 -3.27
CA SER A 339 37.90 -10.56 -3.37
C SER A 339 38.43 -10.44 -4.80
N ARG A 340 37.60 -10.78 -5.80
CA ARG A 340 37.93 -10.67 -7.21
C ARG A 340 37.63 -9.29 -7.79
N VAL A 341 36.60 -8.61 -7.28
CA VAL A 341 36.29 -7.22 -7.62
C VAL A 341 37.31 -6.26 -7.00
N THR A 342 37.71 -6.50 -5.75
CA THR A 342 38.61 -5.62 -4.99
C THR A 342 40.09 -5.97 -5.18
N ASP A 343 40.40 -7.06 -5.90
CA ASP A 343 41.75 -7.62 -6.08
C ASP A 343 42.50 -7.93 -4.76
N THR A 344 41.78 -8.10 -3.65
CA THR A 344 42.34 -8.28 -2.30
C THR A 344 41.96 -9.63 -1.66
N GLY A 345 42.90 -10.24 -0.93
CA GLY A 345 42.67 -11.42 -0.09
C GLY A 345 42.99 -12.79 -0.74
N LYS A 346 43.05 -13.84 0.10
CA LYS A 346 43.44 -15.21 -0.30
C LYS A 346 42.43 -15.93 -1.22
N LEU A 347 41.18 -15.46 -1.28
CA LEU A 347 40.09 -16.08 -2.05
C LEU A 347 40.06 -15.67 -3.54
N ARG A 348 40.92 -14.73 -3.97
CA ARG A 348 40.99 -14.21 -5.35
C ARG A 348 41.28 -15.29 -6.39
N ASN A 349 42.13 -16.25 -6.03
CA ASN A 349 42.62 -17.31 -6.93
C ASN A 349 41.64 -18.49 -7.06
N ILE A 350 40.52 -18.48 -6.32
CA ILE A 350 39.51 -19.52 -6.42
C ILE A 350 38.70 -19.30 -7.71
N ALA A 351 38.46 -20.39 -8.46
CA ALA A 351 37.65 -20.36 -9.65
C ALA A 351 36.19 -19.99 -9.33
N ILE A 352 35.65 -19.00 -10.04
CA ILE A 352 34.25 -18.61 -9.94
C ILE A 352 33.39 -19.65 -10.66
N ALA A 353 32.20 -19.94 -10.12
CA ALA A 353 31.25 -20.84 -10.77
C ALA A 353 30.86 -20.32 -12.16
N GLN A 354 30.79 -21.24 -13.14
CA GLN A 354 30.61 -20.90 -14.56
C GLN A 354 29.43 -19.94 -14.82
N GLY A 355 28.29 -20.14 -14.14
CA GLY A 355 27.12 -19.27 -14.33
C GLY A 355 27.31 -17.80 -13.92
N PHE A 356 28.27 -17.49 -13.03
CA PHE A 356 28.63 -16.10 -12.71
C PHE A 356 29.53 -15.51 -13.79
N THR A 357 30.45 -16.31 -14.34
CA THR A 357 31.27 -15.90 -15.48
C THR A 357 30.41 -15.64 -16.71
N ASP A 358 29.43 -16.51 -16.96
CA ASP A 358 28.46 -16.36 -18.06
C ASP A 358 27.61 -15.10 -17.86
N PHE A 359 27.18 -14.83 -16.62
CA PHE A 359 26.44 -13.61 -16.30
C PHE A 359 27.30 -12.35 -16.48
N VAL A 360 28.55 -12.33 -16.03
CA VAL A 360 29.48 -11.21 -16.28
C VAL A 360 29.67 -10.98 -17.78
N ARG A 361 29.78 -12.05 -18.57
CA ARG A 361 29.89 -11.96 -20.04
C ARG A 361 28.62 -11.38 -20.66
N LEU A 362 27.44 -11.78 -20.20
CA LEU A 362 26.16 -11.17 -20.60
C LEU A 362 26.12 -9.67 -20.27
N LEU A 363 26.52 -9.29 -19.06
CA LEU A 363 26.54 -7.89 -18.62
C LEU A 363 27.53 -7.03 -19.42
N SER A 364 28.64 -7.63 -19.90
CA SER A 364 29.64 -6.92 -20.71
C SER A 364 29.10 -6.42 -22.06
N GLY A 365 27.97 -6.97 -22.54
CA GLY A 365 27.29 -6.55 -23.76
C GLY A 365 26.38 -5.32 -23.63
N TYR A 366 26.29 -4.71 -22.44
CA TYR A 366 25.50 -3.50 -22.20
C TYR A 366 26.41 -2.30 -21.89
N ASP A 367 25.96 -1.08 -22.19
CA ASP A 367 26.72 0.15 -21.93
C ASP A 367 26.57 0.61 -20.48
N ALA A 368 25.37 0.49 -19.93
CA ALA A 368 25.09 0.76 -18.53
C ALA A 368 24.02 -0.18 -17.96
N ILE A 369 24.14 -0.42 -16.65
CA ILE A 369 23.25 -1.30 -15.90
C ILE A 369 22.58 -0.49 -14.79
N ILE A 370 21.25 -0.45 -14.81
CA ILE A 370 20.44 0.25 -13.83
C ILE A 370 19.84 -0.79 -12.90
N GLN A 371 20.24 -0.78 -11.63
CA GLN A 371 19.68 -1.69 -10.63
C GLN A 371 18.50 -1.01 -9.93
N VAL A 372 17.30 -1.54 -10.15
CA VAL A 372 16.04 -0.94 -9.70
C VAL A 372 15.40 -1.77 -8.60
N GLY A 373 15.28 -1.17 -7.40
CA GLY A 373 14.49 -1.70 -6.31
C GLY A 373 15.17 -1.63 -4.95
N GLY A 374 14.40 -1.17 -3.95
CA GLY A 374 14.85 -1.16 -2.56
C GLY A 374 15.23 -2.54 -2.01
N SER A 375 14.71 -3.63 -2.62
CA SER A 375 14.99 -5.02 -2.22
C SER A 375 16.39 -5.54 -2.58
N PHE A 376 17.18 -4.83 -3.40
CA PHE A 376 18.60 -5.16 -3.61
C PHE A 376 19.46 -4.85 -2.37
N PHE A 377 18.94 -4.05 -1.43
CA PHE A 377 19.70 -3.52 -0.29
C PHE A 377 18.92 -3.58 1.03
N VAL A 378 18.01 -4.56 1.17
CA VAL A 378 17.35 -4.83 2.46
C VAL A 378 18.13 -5.95 3.15
N ASP A 379 18.81 -5.62 4.26
CA ASP A 379 19.70 -6.53 5.01
C ASP A 379 19.07 -7.91 5.34
N LEU A 380 17.74 -7.98 5.41
CA LEU A 380 16.97 -9.20 5.69
C LEU A 380 17.13 -10.32 4.63
N TYR A 381 17.55 -10.01 3.39
CA TYR A 381 17.72 -11.01 2.33
C TYR A 381 19.13 -11.63 2.28
N GLY A 382 20.05 -11.17 3.13
CA GLY A 382 21.40 -11.70 3.28
C GLY A 382 22.38 -11.28 2.18
N ALA A 383 23.65 -11.66 2.35
CA ALA A 383 24.76 -11.32 1.45
C ALA A 383 24.60 -11.71 -0.05
N PRO A 384 23.81 -12.74 -0.44
CA PRO A 384 23.62 -13.08 -1.86
C PRO A 384 22.97 -11.98 -2.71
N GLN A 385 22.30 -10.99 -2.10
CA GLN A 385 21.69 -9.88 -2.84
C GLN A 385 22.71 -8.98 -3.56
N PHE A 386 23.97 -8.99 -3.11
CA PHE A 386 25.05 -8.19 -3.70
C PHE A 386 25.71 -8.88 -4.90
N GLU A 387 25.35 -10.13 -5.21
CA GLU A 387 25.94 -10.90 -6.31
C GLU A 387 25.80 -10.20 -7.66
N HIS A 388 24.63 -9.60 -7.95
CA HIS A 388 24.38 -8.89 -9.21
C HIS A 388 25.21 -7.61 -9.32
N ALA A 389 25.37 -6.88 -8.21
CA ALA A 389 26.25 -5.71 -8.13
C ALA A 389 27.72 -6.09 -8.33
N LEU A 390 28.20 -7.14 -7.64
CA LEU A 390 29.57 -7.63 -7.78
C LEU A 390 29.87 -8.09 -9.22
N CYS A 391 28.94 -8.81 -9.87
CA CYS A 391 29.10 -9.19 -11.28
C CYS A 391 29.12 -7.97 -12.22
N THR A 392 28.33 -6.93 -11.90
CA THR A 392 28.34 -5.67 -12.67
C THR A 392 29.69 -4.95 -12.56
N PHE A 393 30.25 -4.89 -11.35
CA PHE A 393 31.59 -4.34 -11.14
C PHE A 393 32.67 -5.15 -11.86
N MET A 394 32.58 -6.48 -11.84
CA MET A 394 33.48 -7.36 -12.60
C MET A 394 33.39 -7.12 -14.11
N ALA A 395 32.21 -6.79 -14.64
CA ALA A 395 32.00 -6.47 -16.04
C ALA A 395 32.52 -5.06 -16.44
N LYS A 396 33.01 -4.28 -15.47
CA LYS A 396 33.51 -2.90 -15.64
C LYS A 396 32.48 -1.97 -16.31
N LYS A 397 31.21 -2.10 -15.94
CA LYS A 397 30.12 -1.29 -16.51
C LYS A 397 29.64 -0.20 -15.57
N ALA A 398 29.21 0.92 -16.15
CA ALA A 398 28.59 2.01 -15.40
C ALA A 398 27.31 1.50 -14.72
N THR A 399 27.22 1.67 -13.40
CA THR A 399 26.10 1.17 -12.60
C THR A 399 25.36 2.32 -11.94
N VAL A 400 24.05 2.40 -12.15
CA VAL A 400 23.18 3.38 -11.48
C VAL A 400 22.29 2.64 -10.48
N TYR A 401 22.33 3.08 -9.23
CA TYR A 401 21.51 2.53 -8.14
C TYR A 401 20.33 3.46 -7.87
N ASP A 402 19.13 3.04 -8.25
CA ASP A 402 17.91 3.75 -7.87
C ASP A 402 17.49 3.34 -6.45
N ARG A 403 17.99 4.06 -5.44
CA ARG A 403 17.48 3.99 -4.08
C ARG A 403 16.32 4.97 -3.92
N PRO A 404 15.14 4.55 -3.42
CA PRO A 404 14.22 5.52 -2.85
C PRO A 404 14.95 6.24 -1.71
N GLN A 405 15.14 7.57 -1.86
CA GLN A 405 15.87 8.42 -0.92
C GLN A 405 15.45 8.15 0.54
N ARG A 406 16.22 7.32 1.25
CA ARG A 406 16.50 7.57 2.66
C ARG A 406 17.62 8.59 2.63
N ARG A 407 17.38 9.79 3.17
CA ARG A 407 18.47 10.67 3.59
C ARG A 407 19.35 9.84 4.51
N ALA A 408 20.50 9.39 3.99
CA ALA A 408 21.60 9.02 4.84
C ALA A 408 21.98 10.30 5.56
N VAL A 409 21.83 10.27 6.88
CA VAL A 409 22.53 11.22 7.75
C VAL A 409 24.00 11.10 7.37
N SER A 410 24.56 12.19 6.87
CA SER A 410 25.99 12.39 6.77
C SER A 410 26.58 12.31 8.18
N GLY A 411 27.02 11.11 8.55
CA GLY A 411 28.00 10.88 9.62
C GLY A 411 29.26 10.38 8.94
N GLY A 412 30.36 11.11 9.10
CA GLY A 412 31.64 10.79 8.47
C GLY A 412 32.32 9.53 9.04
N ALA A 413 33.51 9.30 8.48
CA ALA A 413 34.48 8.20 8.72
C ALA A 413 34.15 6.92 7.94
N VAL A 414 35.00 6.37 7.06
CA VAL A 414 36.39 6.59 6.62
C VAL A 414 36.46 6.28 5.13
#